data_AF-A0A933Y491-F1
#
_entry.id   AF-A0A933Y491-F1
#
_cell.length_a   1.000
_cell.length_b   1.000
_cell.length_c   1.000
_cell.angle_alpha   90.00
_cell.angle_beta   90.00
_cell.angle_gamma   90.00
#
_symmetry.space_group_name_H-M   'P 1'
#
loop_
_entity.id
_entity.type
_entity.pdbx_description
1 polymer ?
#
loop_
_entity_poly.entity_id
_entity_poly.type
_entity_poly.pdbx_seq_one_letter_code
_entity_poly.pdbx_strand_id
1 'polypeptide(L)'
;MRSRTYALKDAERLLPLLRAVRRELRDRTFEVARLEELREALLPSAVAHHADLSMLEAELSTQRRELRRAEKEVETLGCRVDQDRPLRIVVPSTDGDLAIDGDLSKTTMRRLPLRQGV
;
A
#
# COMPACT_ATOMS: atom_id res chain seq x y z
N MET A 1 14.02 13.86 -0.55
CA MET A 1 12.54 14.02 -0.52
C MET A 1 12.18 15.02 0.58
N ARG A 2 11.23 15.93 0.36
CA ARG A 2 10.76 16.87 1.39
C ARG A 2 9.59 16.23 2.14
N SER A 3 9.82 15.83 3.39
CA SER A 3 8.73 15.48 4.32
C SER A 3 7.85 16.70 4.53
N ARG A 4 6.58 16.63 4.16
CA ARG A 4 5.59 17.63 4.57
C ARG A 4 5.08 17.25 5.95
N THR A 5 5.17 18.18 6.89
CA THR A 5 4.56 18.03 8.20
C THR A 5 3.17 18.66 8.17
N TYR A 6 2.15 17.91 8.58
CA TYR A 6 0.75 18.36 8.58
C TYR A 6 0.28 18.75 9.98
N ALA A 7 -0.46 19.86 10.08
CA ALA A 7 -1.33 20.07 11.24
C ALA A 7 -2.50 19.06 11.17
N LEU A 8 -3.08 18.68 12.32
CA LEU A 8 -4.15 17.67 12.37
C LEU A 8 -5.30 17.97 11.40
N LYS A 9 -5.77 19.23 11.37
CA LYS A 9 -6.85 19.66 10.47
C LYS A 9 -6.50 19.48 8.99
N ASP A 10 -5.25 19.73 8.61
CA ASP A 10 -4.81 19.56 7.22
C ASP A 10 -4.63 18.09 6.87
N ALA A 11 -4.16 17.28 7.82
CA ALA A 11 -4.08 15.83 7.68
C ALA A 11 -5.49 15.22 7.47
N GLU A 12 -6.49 15.66 8.24
CA GLU A 12 -7.89 15.20 8.08
C GLU A 12 -8.46 15.47 6.69
N ARG A 13 -8.04 16.58 6.04
CA ARG A 13 -8.46 16.89 4.67
C ARG A 13 -7.91 15.92 3.63
N LEU A 14 -6.80 15.23 3.93
CA LEU A 14 -6.25 14.18 3.08
C LEU A 14 -7.00 12.85 3.21
N LEU A 15 -7.84 12.66 4.24
CA LEU A 15 -8.49 11.38 4.51
C LEU A 15 -9.22 10.76 3.31
N PRO A 16 -10.02 11.50 2.52
CA PRO A 16 -10.71 10.91 1.37
C PRO A 16 -9.74 10.33 0.34
N LEU A 17 -8.66 11.07 0.05
CA LEU A 17 -7.64 10.65 -0.91
C LEU A 17 -6.81 9.48 -0.36
N LEU A 18 -6.39 9.56 0.89
CA LEU A 18 -5.62 8.49 1.53
C LEU A 18 -6.45 7.20 1.67
N ARG A 19 -7.77 7.30 1.85
CA ARG A 19 -8.68 6.13 1.80
C ARG A 19 -8.74 5.50 0.41
N ALA A 20 -8.79 6.31 -0.64
CA ALA A 20 -8.81 5.82 -2.02
C ALA A 20 -7.50 5.10 -2.35
N VAL A 21 -6.36 5.73 -2.10
CA VAL A 21 -5.03 5.13 -2.33
C VAL A 21 -4.83 3.87 -1.48
N ARG A 22 -5.26 3.87 -0.21
CA ARG A 22 -5.18 2.67 0.65
C ARG A 22 -6.04 1.52 0.15
N ARG A 23 -7.21 1.80 -0.44
CA ARG A 23 -8.05 0.77 -1.07
C ARG A 23 -7.32 0.19 -2.28
N GLU A 24 -6.71 1.04 -3.10
CA GLU A 24 -5.93 0.56 -4.23
C GLU A 24 -4.72 -0.26 -3.79
N LEU A 25 -3.93 0.19 -2.82
CA LEU A 25 -2.83 -0.59 -2.23
C LEU A 25 -3.32 -1.98 -1.81
N ARG A 26 -4.44 -2.03 -1.07
CA ARG A 26 -5.06 -3.29 -0.64
C ARG A 26 -5.41 -4.18 -1.84
N ASP A 27 -6.16 -3.65 -2.79
CA ASP A 27 -6.70 -4.43 -3.91
C ASP A 27 -5.55 -4.97 -4.79
N ARG A 28 -4.51 -4.15 -5.02
CA ARG A 28 -3.30 -4.57 -5.75
C ARG A 28 -2.49 -5.60 -4.99
N THR A 29 -2.30 -5.44 -3.68
CA THR A 29 -1.60 -6.44 -2.86
C THR A 29 -2.31 -7.79 -2.88
N PHE A 30 -3.65 -7.81 -2.77
CA PHE A 30 -4.41 -9.05 -2.88
C PHE A 30 -4.30 -9.69 -4.25
N GLU A 31 -4.39 -8.89 -5.32
CA GLU A 31 -4.29 -9.44 -6.68
C GLU A 31 -2.89 -9.99 -6.97
N VAL A 32 -1.82 -9.33 -6.51
CA VAL A 32 -0.46 -9.87 -6.59
C VAL A 32 -0.36 -11.21 -5.88
N ALA A 33 -0.82 -11.31 -4.62
CA ALA A 33 -0.77 -12.55 -3.86
C ALA A 33 -1.56 -13.68 -4.56
N ARG A 34 -2.75 -13.38 -5.07
CA ARG A 34 -3.57 -14.33 -5.82
C ARG A 34 -2.86 -14.83 -7.09
N LEU A 35 -2.29 -13.93 -7.88
CA LEU A 35 -1.59 -14.30 -9.11
C LEU A 35 -0.31 -15.10 -8.81
N GLU A 36 0.38 -14.79 -7.71
CA GLU A 36 1.51 -15.59 -7.22
C GLU A 36 1.07 -17.00 -6.86
N GLU A 37 -0.02 -17.16 -6.09
CA GLU A 37 -0.59 -18.48 -5.75
C GLU A 37 -0.97 -19.28 -7.01
N LEU A 38 -1.62 -18.66 -7.99
CA LEU A 38 -1.98 -19.29 -9.26
C LEU A 38 -0.75 -19.72 -10.05
N ARG A 39 0.27 -18.86 -10.12
CA ARG A 39 1.54 -19.16 -10.79
C ARG A 39 2.22 -20.35 -10.13
N GLU A 40 2.35 -20.35 -8.80
CA GLU A 40 2.97 -21.44 -8.04
C GLU A 40 2.22 -22.77 -8.23
N ALA A 41 0.89 -22.73 -8.34
CA ALA A 41 0.09 -23.93 -8.61
C ALA A 41 0.35 -24.54 -10.01
N LEU A 42 0.73 -23.73 -11.00
CA LEU A 42 1.00 -24.18 -12.37
C LEU A 42 2.46 -24.59 -12.61
N LEU A 43 3.40 -24.15 -11.75
CA LEU A 43 4.82 -24.49 -11.88
C LEU A 43 5.13 -25.99 -11.98
N PRO A 44 4.46 -26.91 -11.24
CA PRO A 44 4.72 -28.34 -11.36
C PRO A 44 4.45 -28.91 -12.77
N SER A 45 3.63 -28.23 -13.58
CA SER A 45 3.27 -28.61 -14.95
C SER A 45 3.63 -27.53 -15.96
N ALA A 46 4.73 -26.80 -15.72
CA ALA A 46 5.10 -25.61 -16.48
C ALA A 46 5.22 -25.83 -18.00
N VAL A 47 5.67 -27.02 -18.45
CA VAL A 47 5.75 -27.32 -19.89
C VAL A 47 4.37 -27.34 -20.54
N ALA A 48 3.35 -27.87 -19.85
CA ALA A 48 1.98 -27.91 -20.34
C ALA A 48 1.28 -26.55 -20.25
N HIS A 49 1.67 -25.71 -19.28
CA HIS A 49 1.07 -24.42 -18.98
C HIS A 49 1.95 -23.22 -19.34
N HIS A 50 2.88 -23.37 -20.28
CA HIS A 50 3.85 -22.31 -20.61
C HIS A 50 3.17 -20.98 -21.00
N ALA A 51 2.10 -21.03 -21.80
CA ALA A 51 1.36 -19.85 -22.20
C ALA A 51 0.67 -19.16 -20.99
N ASP A 52 0.01 -19.95 -20.14
CA ASP A 52 -0.66 -19.45 -18.94
C ASP A 52 0.34 -18.80 -17.96
N LEU A 53 1.49 -19.44 -17.75
CA LEU A 53 2.57 -18.91 -16.92
C LEU A 53 3.11 -17.58 -17.46
N SER A 54 3.31 -17.48 -18.77
CA SER A 54 3.76 -16.23 -19.41
C SER A 54 2.74 -15.10 -19.25
N MET A 55 1.44 -15.41 -19.35
CA MET A 55 0.37 -14.44 -19.10
C MET A 55 0.34 -13.98 -17.64
N LEU A 56 0.45 -14.93 -16.69
CA LEU A 56 0.50 -14.61 -15.27
C LEU A 56 1.70 -13.74 -14.92
N GLU A 57 2.87 -13.97 -15.53
CA GLU A 57 4.06 -13.14 -15.31
C GLU A 57 3.88 -11.71 -15.85
N ALA A 58 3.25 -11.56 -17.02
CA ALA A 58 2.93 -10.24 -17.56
C ALA A 58 1.93 -9.48 -16.67
N GLU A 59 0.93 -10.19 -16.13
CA GLU A 59 -0.05 -9.60 -15.24
C GLU A 59 0.56 -9.23 -13.88
N LEU A 60 1.38 -10.11 -13.28
CA LEU A 60 2.16 -9.82 -12.07
C LEU A 60 3.05 -8.59 -12.25
N SER A 61 3.74 -8.47 -13.38
CA SER A 61 4.56 -7.31 -13.70
C SER A 61 3.72 -6.02 -13.71
N THR A 62 2.52 -6.08 -14.28
CA THR A 62 1.57 -4.98 -14.29
C THR A 62 1.07 -4.63 -12.89
N GLN A 63 0.57 -5.59 -12.12
CA GLN A 63 0.05 -5.32 -10.77
C GLN A 63 1.14 -4.77 -9.84
N ARG A 64 2.36 -5.32 -9.89
CA ARG A 64 3.51 -4.81 -9.13
C ARG A 64 3.90 -3.38 -9.54
N ARG A 65 3.78 -3.03 -10.82
CA ARG A 65 4.02 -1.66 -11.28
C ARG A 65 2.96 -0.69 -10.77
N GLU A 66 1.69 -1.06 -10.82
CA GLU A 66 0.61 -0.22 -10.30
C GLU A 66 0.69 -0.10 -8.77
N LEU A 67 1.10 -1.15 -8.05
CA LEU A 67 1.36 -1.08 -6.61
C LEU A 67 2.43 -0.02 -6.28
N ARG A 68 3.57 -0.04 -7.01
CA ARG A 68 4.63 0.98 -6.86
C ARG A 68 4.15 2.39 -7.19
N ARG A 69 3.20 2.54 -8.12
CA ARG A 69 2.59 3.84 -8.44
C ARG A 69 1.75 4.34 -7.28
N ALA A 70 0.90 3.49 -6.72
CA ALA A 70 0.09 3.84 -5.55
C ALA A 70 0.97 4.21 -4.33
N GLU A 71 2.06 3.49 -4.10
CA GLU A 71 3.06 3.85 -3.07
C GLU A 71 3.66 5.25 -3.33
N LYS A 72 4.02 5.54 -4.58
CA LYS A 72 4.56 6.84 -4.97
C LYS A 72 3.54 7.98 -4.87
N GLU A 73 2.25 7.69 -5.03
CA GLU A 73 1.19 8.67 -4.78
C GLU A 73 1.14 9.05 -3.30
N VAL A 74 1.25 8.07 -2.39
CA VAL A 74 1.37 8.32 -0.93
C VAL A 74 2.57 9.22 -0.65
N GLU A 75 3.72 8.94 -1.26
CA GLU A 75 4.94 9.75 -1.11
C GLU A 75 4.78 11.17 -1.66
N THR A 76 4.08 11.32 -2.78
CA THR A 76 3.80 12.64 -3.40
C THR A 76 2.91 13.49 -2.50
N LEU A 77 2.03 12.86 -1.73
CA LEU A 77 1.25 13.49 -0.66
C LEU A 77 2.08 13.78 0.60
N GLY A 78 3.39 13.53 0.61
CA GLY A 78 4.25 13.72 1.77
C GLY A 78 3.96 12.74 2.91
N CYS A 79 3.25 11.66 2.62
CA CYS A 79 2.99 10.55 3.54
C CYS A 79 3.96 9.40 3.21
N ARG A 80 3.94 8.32 4.00
CA ARG A 80 4.72 7.10 3.72
C ARG A 80 3.91 5.85 4.03
N VAL A 81 4.16 4.77 3.31
CA VAL A 81 3.65 3.45 3.68
C VAL A 81 4.52 2.87 4.79
N ASP A 82 3.92 2.24 5.79
CA ASP A 82 4.65 1.50 6.84
C ASP A 82 5.21 0.20 6.24
N GLN A 83 6.53 0.02 6.28
CA GLN A 83 7.20 -1.15 5.71
C GLN A 83 6.79 -2.46 6.40
N ASP A 84 6.51 -2.38 7.71
CA ASP A 84 6.08 -3.55 8.50
C ASP A 84 4.59 -3.84 8.31
N ARG A 85 3.82 -2.85 7.80
CA ARG A 85 2.36 -2.92 7.63
C ARG A 85 1.96 -2.22 6.33
N PRO A 86 2.00 -2.91 5.17
CA PRO A 86 1.82 -2.29 3.85
C PRO A 86 0.49 -1.55 3.64
N LEU A 87 -0.54 -1.85 4.44
CA LEU A 87 -1.83 -1.16 4.38
C LEU A 87 -1.95 0.01 5.37
N ARG A 88 -0.91 0.31 6.13
CA ARG A 88 -0.85 1.46 7.02
C ARG A 88 -0.11 2.59 6.32
N ILE A 89 -0.78 3.73 6.22
CA ILE A 89 -0.17 4.98 5.76
C ILE A 89 0.15 5.83 6.98
N VAL A 90 1.39 6.31 7.05
CA VAL A 90 1.88 7.25 8.06
C VAL A 90 1.89 8.66 7.48
N VAL A 91 1.21 9.58 8.17
CA VAL A 91 1.13 11.00 7.86
C VAL A 91 1.98 11.76 8.87
N PRO A 92 3.10 12.37 8.46
CA PRO A 92 3.93 13.17 9.35
C PRO A 92 3.14 14.35 9.91
N SER A 93 3.18 14.57 11.22
CA SER A 93 2.46 15.67 11.87
C SER A 93 3.32 16.37 12.93
N THR A 94 3.00 17.63 13.21
CA THR A 94 3.73 18.48 14.16
C THR A 94 3.72 17.91 15.57
N ASP A 95 2.65 17.18 15.92
CA ASP A 95 2.41 16.68 17.28
C ASP A 95 2.68 15.16 17.39
N GLY A 96 3.49 14.63 16.47
CA GLY A 96 3.80 13.21 16.31
C GLY A 96 3.06 12.57 15.13
N ASP A 97 3.69 11.57 14.50
CA ASP A 97 3.16 10.88 13.32
C ASP A 97 1.73 10.35 13.55
N LEU A 98 0.86 10.57 12.56
CA LEU A 98 -0.47 9.98 12.49
C LEU A 98 -0.41 8.73 11.61
N ALA A 99 -1.23 7.74 11.91
CA ALA A 99 -1.42 6.56 11.09
C ALA A 99 -2.87 6.42 10.66
N ILE A 100 -3.01 5.92 9.44
CA ILE A 100 -4.28 5.52 8.85
C ILE A 100 -4.25 4.01 8.66
N ASP A 101 -4.85 3.29 9.61
CA ASP A 101 -4.98 1.83 9.58
C ASP A 101 -6.42 1.38 9.94
N GLY A 102 -6.66 0.07 10.07
CA GLY A 102 -7.98 -0.51 10.36
C GLY A 102 -8.91 -0.67 9.16
N ASP A 103 -10.21 -0.91 9.41
CA ASP A 103 -11.23 -1.15 8.39
C ASP A 103 -11.35 0.02 7.40
N LEU A 104 -11.36 -0.28 6.09
CA LEU A 104 -11.51 0.73 5.01
C LEU A 104 -12.80 1.55 5.12
N SER A 105 -13.87 0.97 5.67
CA SER A 105 -15.15 1.65 5.89
C SER A 105 -15.15 2.57 7.13
N LYS A 106 -14.24 2.34 8.10
CA LYS A 106 -14.14 3.09 9.37
C LYS A 106 -12.77 3.74 9.57
N THR A 107 -12.08 3.99 8.46
CA THR A 107 -10.71 4.50 8.44
C THR A 107 -10.61 5.81 9.23
N THR A 108 -9.90 5.78 10.37
CA THR A 108 -9.67 6.93 11.26
C THR A 108 -8.18 7.21 11.36
N MET A 109 -7.81 8.48 11.56
CA MET A 109 -6.43 8.83 11.92
C MET A 109 -6.22 8.53 13.40
N ARG A 110 -5.09 7.90 13.72
CA ARG A 110 -4.66 7.65 15.10
C ARG A 110 -3.24 8.11 15.26
N ARG A 111 -2.89 8.75 16.39
CA ARG A 111 -1.49 9.02 16.69
C ARG A 111 -0.74 7.70 16.84
N LEU A 112 0.42 7.60 16.21
CA LEU A 112 1.34 6.53 16.50
C LEU A 112 1.98 6.80 17.88
N PRO A 113 2.14 5.76 18.71
CA PRO A 113 2.99 5.90 19.89
C PRO A 113 4.39 6.30 19.43
N LEU A 114 5.00 7.26 20.12
CA LEU A 114 6.40 7.64 19.87
C LEU A 114 7.23 6.36 19.90
N ARG A 115 7.96 6.06 18.82
CA ARG A 115 8.94 4.97 18.83
C ARG A 115 9.92 5.27 19.97
N GLN A 116 9.82 4.57 21.09
CA GLN A 116 10.89 4.55 22.06
C GLN A 116 12.06 3.90 21.36
N GLY A 117 13.11 4.68 21.10
CA GLY A 117 14.35 4.18 20.53
C GLY A 117 14.89 3.07 21.41
N VAL A 118 15.28 1.96 20.80
CA VAL A 118 16.21 1.00 21.37
C VAL A 118 17.62 1.54 21.16
#